data_AF-A0A954WJT3-F1
#
_entry.id   AF-A0A954WJT3-F1
#
_cell.length_a   1.000
_cell.length_b   1.000
_cell.length_c   1.000
_cell.angle_alpha   90.00
_cell.angle_beta   90.00
_cell.angle_gamma   90.00
#
_symmetry.space_group_name_H-M   'P 1'
#
loop_
_entity.id
_entity.type
_entity.pdbx_description
1 polymer ?
#
loop_
_entity_poly.entity_id
_entity_poly.type
_entity_poly.pdbx_seq_one_letter_code
_entity_poly.pdbx_strand_id
1 'polypeptide(L)' 'MAKKLHVTATINGEQVEFLCEPRQSLLEVLRDELGLTGAKEGCNNGNCGACTVLMNGVPVVSCLVLAA' A
#
# COMPACT_ATOMS: atom_id res chain seq x y z
N MET A 1 -0.86 -8.73 -19.63
CA MET A 1 -0.29 -8.37 -18.31
C MET A 1 0.06 -6.90 -18.34
N ALA A 2 -0.31 -6.13 -17.31
CA ALA A 2 0.04 -4.72 -17.23
C ALA A 2 1.55 -4.55 -17.01
N LYS A 3 2.13 -3.47 -17.53
CA LYS A 3 3.53 -3.12 -17.25
C LYS A 3 3.67 -2.74 -15.77
N LYS A 4 4.52 -3.44 -15.02
CA LYS A 4 4.85 -3.05 -13.63
C LYS A 4 5.68 -1.76 -13.61
N LEU A 5 5.45 -0.93 -12.60
CA LEU A 5 6.15 0.31 -12.30
C LEU A 5 7.14 0.07 -11.17
N HIS A 6 8.31 0.69 -11.24
CA HIS A 6 9.29 0.71 -10.15
C HIS A 6 9.02 1.92 -9.26
N VAL A 7 8.84 1.66 -7.98
CA VAL A 7 8.51 2.67 -6.97
C VAL A 7 9.55 2.62 -5.86
N THR A 8 9.95 3.78 -5.37
CA THR A 8 10.80 3.96 -4.19
C THR A 8 10.02 4.69 -3.11
N ALA A 9 10.02 4.15 -1.89
CA ALA A 9 9.33 4.76 -0.76
C ALA A 9 10.07 4.50 0.55
N THR A 10 9.86 5.35 1.55
CA THR A 10 10.28 5.06 2.93
C THR A 10 9.14 4.38 3.67
N ILE A 11 9.34 3.14 4.10
CA ILE A 11 8.34 2.35 4.84
C ILE A 11 8.91 2.00 6.21
N ASN A 12 8.21 2.40 7.28
CA ASN A 12 8.65 2.19 8.66
C ASN A 12 10.08 2.70 8.96
N GLY A 13 10.53 3.74 8.27
CA GLY A 13 11.86 4.34 8.43
C GLY A 13 12.95 3.74 7.53
N GLU A 14 12.65 2.71 6.74
CA GLU A 14 13.59 2.06 5.82
C GLU A 14 13.28 2.45 4.38
N GLN A 15 14.33 2.66 3.57
CA GLN A 15 14.16 2.84 2.12
C GLN A 15 13.84 1.49 1.46
N VAL A 16 12.71 1.43 0.75
CA VAL A 16 12.21 0.24 0.09
C VAL A 16 11.97 0.55 -1.39
N GLU A 17 12.36 -0.40 -2.23
CA GLU A 17 12.05 -0.40 -3.66
C GLU A 17 11.22 -1.61 -4.01
N PHE A 18 10.17 -1.43 -4.81
CA PHE A 18 9.29 -2.52 -5.23
C PHE A 18 8.72 -2.30 -6.64
N LEU A 19 8.16 -3.38 -7.20
CA LEU A 19 7.45 -3.36 -8.46
C LEU A 19 5.95 -3.55 -8.23
N CYS A 20 5.12 -2.64 -8.73
CA CYS A 20 3.66 -2.77 -8.64
C CYS A 20 2.97 -2.55 -9.99
N GLU A 21 1.76 -3.09 -10.16
CA GLU A 21 0.90 -2.70 -11.26
C GLU A 21 0.35 -1.28 -11.06
N PRO A 22 0.04 -0.51 -12.12
CA PRO A 22 -0.48 0.85 -12.00
C PRO A 22 -1.79 0.99 -11.19
N ARG A 23 -2.53 -0.11 -11.05
CA ARG A 23 -3.82 -0.19 -10.35
C ARG A 23 -3.73 -0.86 -8.96
N GLN A 24 -2.55 -1.36 -8.58
CA GLN A 24 -2.39 -1.96 -7.26
C GLN A 24 -2.46 -0.86 -6.19
N SER A 25 -3.30 -1.10 -5.20
CA SER A 25 -3.41 -0.27 -4.02
C SER A 25 -2.17 -0.42 -3.13
N LEU A 26 -1.93 0.58 -2.29
CA LEU A 26 -0.90 0.54 -1.26
C LEU A 26 -1.13 -0.64 -0.30
N LEU A 27 -2.40 -0.96 0.01
CA LEU A 27 -2.73 -2.12 0.85
C LEU A 27 -2.25 -3.44 0.22
N GLU A 28 -2.55 -3.65 -1.06
CA GLU A 28 -2.13 -4.86 -1.79
C GLU A 28 -0.61 -4.95 -1.83
N VAL A 29 0.10 -3.88 -2.17
CA VAL A 29 1.57 -3.90 -2.22
C VAL A 29 2.18 -4.19 -0.85
N LEU A 30 1.72 -3.52 0.20
CA LEU A 30 2.23 -3.75 1.55
C LEU A 30 2.08 -5.22 1.95
N ARG A 31 0.94 -5.84 1.66
CA ARG A 31 0.63 -7.20 2.09
C ARG A 31 1.26 -8.27 1.21
N ASP A 32 1.11 -8.12 -0.11
CA ASP A 32 1.33 -9.20 -1.07
C ASP A 32 2.71 -9.13 -1.72
N GLU A 33 3.22 -7.92 -1.99
CA GLU A 33 4.55 -7.73 -2.59
C GLU A 33 5.63 -7.58 -1.50
N LEU A 34 5.33 -6.89 -0.39
CA LEU A 34 6.27 -6.60 0.69
C LEU A 34 6.12 -7.48 1.95
N GLY A 35 5.05 -8.28 2.04
CA GLY A 35 4.82 -9.18 3.19
C GLY A 35 4.48 -8.49 4.52
N LEU A 36 4.26 -7.17 4.52
CA LEU A 36 3.87 -6.36 5.68
C LEU A 36 2.37 -6.49 5.96
N THR A 37 1.99 -7.63 6.53
CA THR A 37 0.58 -8.01 6.72
C THR A 37 -0.13 -7.34 7.90
N GLY A 38 0.47 -6.33 8.53
CA GLY A 38 -0.07 -5.61 9.68
C GLY A 38 -1.37 -4.87 9.36
N ALA A 39 -1.37 -4.09 8.27
CA ALA A 39 -2.59 -3.49 7.72
C ALA A 39 -3.51 -4.59 7.16
N LYS A 40 -4.81 -4.50 7.47
CA LYS A 40 -5.77 -5.56 7.15
C LYS A 40 -6.72 -5.13 6.04
N GLU A 41 -6.97 -6.04 5.12
CA GLU A 41 -8.12 -5.92 4.22
C GLU A 41 -9.39 -6.24 5.00
N GLY A 42 -10.32 -5.29 5.04
CA GLY A 42 -11.64 -5.45 5.65
C GLY A 42 -12.74 -5.32 4.61
N CYS A 43 -13.02 -4.08 4.19
CA CYS A 43 -14.08 -3.77 3.23
C CYS A 43 -13.60 -3.45 1.81
N ASN A 44 -12.30 -3.15 1.65
CA ASN A 44 -11.66 -2.73 0.40
C ASN A 44 -12.39 -1.61 -0.38
N ASN A 45 -13.06 -0.70 0.34
CA ASN A 45 -13.81 0.42 -0.25
C ASN A 45 -13.78 1.69 0.61
N GLY A 46 -12.84 1.77 1.57
CA GLY A 46 -12.64 2.93 2.45
C GLY A 46 -13.56 3.01 3.69
N ASN A 47 -14.60 2.20 3.80
CA ASN A 47 -15.60 2.36 4.86
C ASN A 47 -15.19 1.90 6.27
N CYS A 48 -14.39 0.83 6.41
CA CYS A 48 -14.14 0.20 7.72
C CYS A 48 -12.89 0.68 8.46
N GLY A 49 -11.94 1.31 7.77
CA GLY A 49 -10.68 1.77 8.38
C GLY A 49 -9.67 0.67 8.76
N ALA A 50 -9.94 -0.62 8.52
CA ALA A 50 -9.04 -1.73 8.90
C ALA A 50 -7.64 -1.68 8.24
N CYS A 51 -7.54 -0.96 7.12
CA CYS A 51 -6.30 -0.77 6.35
C CYS A 51 -5.62 0.58 6.62
N THR A 52 -5.99 1.29 7.69
CA THR A 52 -5.41 2.60 7.98
C THR A 52 -3.92 2.51 8.24
N VAL A 53 -3.13 3.33 7.54
CA VAL A 53 -1.68 3.52 7.75
C VAL A 53 -1.37 5.00 7.86
N LEU A 54 -0.18 5.34 8.37
CA LEU A 54 0.32 6.71 8.34
C LEU A 54 1.15 6.92 7.07
N MET A 55 0.68 7.81 6.20
CA MET A 55 1.43 8.27 5.03
C MET A 55 1.93 9.69 5.32
N ASN A 56 3.24 9.85 5.48
CA ASN A 56 3.85 11.13 5.85
C ASN A 56 3.22 11.76 7.11
N GLY A 57 2.90 10.92 8.10
CA GLY A 57 2.28 11.33 9.37
C GLY A 57 0.75 11.52 9.30
N VAL A 58 0.13 11.43 8.12
CA VAL A 58 -1.32 11.57 7.95
C VAL A 58 -1.99 10.20 7.86
N PRO A 59 -3.04 9.92 8.65
CA PRO A 59 -3.78 8.66 8.54
C PRO A 59 -4.55 8.60 7.21
N VAL A 60 -4.34 7.53 6.45
CA VAL A 60 -5.03 7.27 5.17
C VAL A 60 -5.50 5.82 5.10
N VAL A 61 -6.61 5.59 4.40
CA VAL A 61 -7.10 4.24 4.08
C VAL A 61 -6.32 3.68 2.88
N SER A 62 -5.33 2.82 3.15
CA SER A 62 -4.38 2.35 2.11
C SER A 62 -5.03 1.60 0.94
N CYS A 63 -6.24 1.06 1.10
CA CYS A 63 -6.98 0.43 -0.01
C CYS A 63 -7.45 1.42 -1.09
N LEU A 64 -7.53 2.73 -0.79
CA LEU A 64 -7.92 3.77 -1.76
C LEU A 64 -6.73 4.65 -2.20
N VAL A 65 -5.50 4.22 -1.90
CA VAL A 65 -4.27 4.88 -2.32
C VAL A 65 -3.58 3.96 -3.31
N LEU A 66 -3.19 4.46 -4.48
CA LEU A 66 -2.36 3.70 -5.41
C LEU A 66 -0.94 3.59 -4.87
N ALA A 67 -0.28 2.45 -5.11
CA ALA A 67 1.08 2.25 -4.63
C ALA A 67 2.15 2.99 -5.44
N ALA A 68 1.83 3.42 -6.67
CA ALA A 68 2.72 4.12 -7.59
C ALA A 68 2.60 5.65 -7.52
#